data_AF-A0A1V3BWI0-F1
#
_entry.id   AF-A0A1V3BWI0-F1
#
_cell.length_a   1.000
_cell.length_b   1.000
_cell.length_c   1.000
_cell.angle_alpha   90.00
_cell.angle_beta   90.00
_cell.angle_gamma   90.00
#
_symmetry.space_group_name_H-M   'P 1'
#
loop_
_entity.id
_entity.type
_entity.pdbx_description
1 polymer ?
#
loop_
_entity_poly.entity_id
_entity_poly.type
_entity_poly.pdbx_seq_one_letter_code
_entity_poly.pdbx_strand_id
1 'polypeptide(L)'
;MSLPMSDYLGRLRLTGAEYALLLVLNGKQNRGGLIEMTQGQLAARARLGRTDASRILKKFRSWGLVIKVGNGAYRINPRVAFYGTSEEQEAVLSELDEDLPALNLPKIPGDG
;
A
#
# COMPACT_ATOMS: atom_id res chain seq x y z
N MET A 1 13.31 -14.31 -12.97
CA MET A 1 13.31 -12.83 -13.05
C MET A 1 12.25 -12.31 -12.10
N SER A 2 12.62 -11.48 -11.11
CA SER A 2 11.64 -10.84 -10.23
C SER A 2 10.91 -9.75 -11.01
N LEU A 3 9.58 -9.79 -11.05
CA LEU A 3 8.77 -8.72 -11.66
C LEU A 3 8.97 -7.41 -10.90
N PRO A 4 8.97 -6.25 -11.57
CA PRO A 4 8.89 -4.98 -10.86
C PRO A 4 7.60 -4.95 -10.04
N MET A 5 7.68 -4.44 -8.81
CA MET A 5 6.57 -4.46 -7.85
C MET A 5 5.30 -3.79 -8.39
N SER A 6 5.44 -2.78 -9.27
CA SER A 6 4.33 -2.13 -9.98
C SER A 6 3.53 -3.11 -10.85
N ASP A 7 4.22 -4.00 -11.58
CA ASP A 7 3.59 -5.02 -12.42
C ASP A 7 2.95 -6.12 -11.58
N TYR A 8 3.60 -6.47 -10.47
CA TYR A 8 3.06 -7.46 -9.55
C TYR A 8 1.74 -6.98 -8.93
N LEU A 9 1.68 -5.72 -8.49
CA LEU A 9 0.45 -5.11 -7.98
C LEU A 9 -0.65 -5.03 -9.04
N GLY A 10 -0.30 -4.79 -10.31
CA GLY A 10 -1.24 -4.81 -11.43
C GLY A 10 -1.82 -6.19 -11.74
N ARG A 11 -1.11 -7.27 -11.37
CA ARG A 11 -1.54 -8.67 -11.55
C ARG A 11 -2.28 -9.25 -10.35
N LEU A 12 -2.31 -8.54 -9.23
CA LEU A 12 -3.20 -8.90 -8.12
C LEU A 12 -4.64 -8.84 -8.62
N ARG A 13 -5.42 -9.90 -8.41
CA ARG A 13 -6.87 -9.92 -8.68
C ARG A 13 -7.61 -9.07 -7.65
N LEU A 14 -7.36 -7.77 -7.68
CA LEU A 14 -8.06 -6.79 -6.88
C LEU A 14 -9.46 -6.59 -7.45
N THR A 15 -10.45 -6.52 -6.56
CA THR A 15 -11.77 -6.02 -6.93
C THR A 15 -11.68 -4.54 -7.34
N GLY A 16 -12.68 -4.04 -8.07
CA GLY A 16 -12.70 -2.62 -8.45
C GLY A 16 -12.61 -1.66 -7.25
N ALA A 17 -13.21 -2.02 -6.11
CA ALA A 17 -13.13 -1.23 -4.88
C ALA A 17 -11.72 -1.24 -4.26
N GLU A 18 -11.05 -2.40 -4.27
CA GLU A 18 -9.67 -2.54 -3.79
C GLU A 18 -8.71 -1.74 -4.66
N TYR A 19 -8.87 -1.83 -5.98
CA TYR A 19 -8.07 -1.06 -6.92
C TYR A 19 -8.30 0.45 -6.76
N ALA A 20 -9.55 0.90 -6.62
CA ALA A 20 -9.86 2.31 -6.39
C ALA A 20 -9.20 2.85 -5.12
N LEU A 21 -9.24 2.08 -4.03
CA LEU A 21 -8.59 2.51 -2.78
C LEU A 21 -7.06 2.50 -2.92
N LEU A 22 -6.48 1.51 -3.60
CA LEU A 22 -5.04 1.45 -3.86
C LEU A 22 -4.56 2.65 -4.69
N LEU A 23 -5.32 3.06 -5.71
CA LEU A 23 -5.03 4.27 -6.49
C LEU A 23 -5.06 5.53 -5.63
N VAL A 24 -6.05 5.66 -4.74
CA VAL A 24 -6.12 6.79 -3.81
C VAL A 24 -4.91 6.81 -2.88
N LEU A 25 -4.52 5.66 -2.32
CA LEU A 25 -3.33 5.57 -1.46
C LEU A 25 -2.07 6.00 -2.24
N ASN A 26 -1.88 5.48 -3.45
CA ASN A 26 -0.71 5.82 -4.28
C ASN A 26 -0.68 7.29 -4.69
N GLY A 27 -1.83 7.88 -5.03
CA GLY A 27 -1.94 9.28 -5.44
C GLY A 27 -1.97 10.28 -4.29
N LYS A 28 -2.01 9.82 -3.03
CA LYS A 28 -2.03 10.68 -1.83
C LYS A 28 -0.87 10.40 -0.89
N GLN A 29 0.04 9.51 -1.25
CA GLN A 29 1.25 9.30 -0.48
C GLN A 29 2.18 10.51 -0.63
N ASN A 30 2.69 10.97 0.49
CA ASN A 30 3.89 11.78 0.60
C ASN A 30 5.12 10.86 0.44
N ARG A 31 6.32 11.46 0.42
CA ARG A 31 7.59 10.72 0.43
C ARG A 31 7.61 9.64 1.52
N GLY A 32 8.14 8.47 1.18
CA GLY A 32 8.18 7.32 2.09
C GLY A 32 6.82 6.68 2.36
N GLY A 33 5.85 6.90 1.47
CA GLY A 33 4.55 6.22 1.50
C GLY A 33 3.58 6.76 2.54
N LEU A 34 3.90 7.85 3.26
CA LEU A 34 3.04 8.39 4.33
C LEU A 34 1.77 9.01 3.75
N ILE A 35 0.62 8.70 4.33
CA ILE A 35 -0.69 9.18 3.92
C ILE A 35 -1.39 9.77 5.14
N GLU A 36 -1.45 11.09 5.19
CA GLU A 36 -2.05 11.88 6.28
C GLU A 36 -3.56 12.03 6.05
N MET A 37 -4.25 10.89 5.95
CA MET A 37 -5.69 10.84 5.76
C MET A 37 -6.34 9.79 6.66
N THR A 38 -7.45 10.18 7.27
CA THR A 38 -8.33 9.25 7.99
C THR A 38 -8.96 8.24 7.04
N GLN A 39 -9.39 7.11 7.61
CA GLN A 39 -10.17 6.11 6.87
C GLN A 39 -11.41 6.72 6.21
N GLY A 40 -12.09 7.67 6.88
CA GLY A 40 -13.27 8.33 6.33
C GLY A 40 -12.93 9.16 5.09
N GLN A 41 -11.83 9.93 5.15
CA GLN A 41 -11.36 10.70 4.00
C GLN A 41 -10.89 9.80 2.85
N LEU A 42 -10.21 8.69 3.15
CA LEU A 42 -9.81 7.70 2.15
C LEU A 42 -11.02 7.05 1.48
N ALA A 43 -12.03 6.65 2.28
CA ALA A 43 -13.27 6.08 1.78
C ALA A 43 -14.01 7.05 0.85
N ALA A 44 -14.15 8.32 1.27
CA ALA A 44 -14.79 9.36 0.48
C ALA A 44 -14.06 9.57 -0.87
N ARG A 45 -12.73 9.63 -0.86
CA ARG A 45 -11.95 9.78 -2.10
C ARG A 45 -12.03 8.58 -3.01
N ALA A 46 -12.08 7.37 -2.45
CA ALA A 46 -12.27 6.15 -3.23
C ALA A 46 -13.73 5.92 -3.66
N ARG A 47 -14.66 6.82 -3.27
CA ARG A 47 -16.12 6.67 -3.46
C ARG A 47 -16.65 5.35 -2.89
N LEU A 48 -16.11 4.95 -1.74
CA LEU A 48 -16.47 3.73 -1.03
C LEU A 48 -17.25 4.03 0.25
N GLY A 49 -18.10 3.08 0.64
CA GLY A 49 -18.64 3.05 2.00
C GLY A 49 -17.55 2.88 3.04
N ARG A 50 -17.75 3.45 4.24
CA ARG A 50 -16.77 3.39 5.34
C ARG A 50 -16.42 1.94 5.75
N THR A 51 -17.41 1.04 5.71
CA THR A 51 -17.26 -0.39 6.01
C THR A 51 -16.37 -1.09 4.98
N ASP A 52 -16.60 -0.84 3.69
CA ASP A 52 -15.79 -1.41 2.61
C ASP A 52 -14.35 -0.94 2.67
N ALA A 53 -14.14 0.37 2.84
CA ALA A 53 -12.80 0.91 3.03
C ALA A 53 -12.11 0.30 4.26
N SER A 54 -12.84 0.09 5.37
CA SER A 54 -12.31 -0.58 6.55
C SER A 54 -11.82 -2.00 6.25
N ARG A 55 -12.65 -2.78 5.54
CA ARG A 55 -12.37 -4.16 5.18
C ARG A 55 -11.16 -4.26 4.26
N ILE A 56 -11.10 -3.40 3.25
CA ILE A 56 -10.00 -3.35 2.28
C ILE A 56 -8.70 -2.91 2.97
N LEU A 57 -8.72 -1.86 3.80
CA LEU A 57 -7.54 -1.44 4.56
C LEU A 57 -7.06 -2.56 5.50
N LYS A 58 -7.97 -3.28 6.16
CA LYS A 58 -7.61 -4.45 6.97
C LYS A 58 -6.94 -5.53 6.13
N LYS A 59 -7.45 -5.80 4.92
CA LYS A 59 -6.87 -6.75 3.98
C LYS A 59 -5.47 -6.32 3.52
N PHE A 60 -5.30 -5.08 3.07
CA PHE A 60 -3.98 -4.56 2.68
C PHE A 60 -2.98 -4.56 3.83
N ARG A 61 -3.44 -4.29 5.06
CA ARG A 61 -2.60 -4.44 6.26
C ARG A 61 -2.20 -5.89 6.52
N SER A 62 -3.10 -6.85 6.31
CA SER A 62 -2.77 -8.28 6.45
C SER A 62 -1.75 -8.77 5.43
N TRP A 63 -1.66 -8.10 4.28
CA TRP A 63 -0.63 -8.35 3.28
C TRP A 63 0.69 -7.62 3.54
N GLY A 64 0.75 -6.83 4.61
CA GLY A 64 1.88 -5.94 4.88
C GLY A 64 1.99 -4.77 3.90
N LEU A 65 1.03 -4.58 2.97
CA LEU A 65 1.06 -3.52 1.95
C LEU A 65 0.82 -2.12 2.53
N VAL A 66 0.01 -2.04 3.59
CA VAL A 66 -0.32 -0.80 4.28
C VAL A 66 -0.04 -0.98 5.77
N ILE A 67 0.47 0.07 6.40
CA ILE A 67 0.75 0.17 7.82
C ILE A 67 -0.15 1.27 8.39
N LYS A 68 -0.75 1.03 9.56
CA LYS A 68 -1.45 2.09 10.28
C LYS A 68 -0.44 2.76 11.22
N VAL A 69 -0.14 4.03 10.98
CA VAL A 69 0.88 4.77 11.75
C VAL A 69 0.25 5.45 12.97
N GLY A 70 -1.05 5.76 12.91
CA GLY A 70 -1.75 6.37 14.04
C GLY A 70 -3.23 6.63 13.74
N ASN A 71 -3.85 7.47 14.56
CA ASN A 71 -5.21 7.94 14.31
C ASN A 71 -5.19 8.95 13.16
N GLY A 72 -5.68 8.53 12.00
CA GLY A 72 -5.76 9.40 10.82
C GLY A 72 -4.55 9.34 9.89
N ALA A 73 -3.62 8.41 10.10
CA ALA A 73 -2.47 8.24 9.24
C ALA A 73 -2.24 6.77 8.87
N TYR A 74 -1.95 6.56 7.59
CA TYR A 74 -1.54 5.29 7.02
C TYR A 74 -0.18 5.47 6.33
N ARG A 75 0.52 4.38 6.09
CA ARG A 75 1.75 4.38 5.28
C ARG A 75 1.70 3.19 4.33
N ILE A 76 1.99 3.38 3.06
CA ILE A 76 2.28 2.28 2.14
C ILE A 76 3.60 1.66 2.58
N ASN A 77 3.71 0.33 2.54
CA ASN A 77 4.95 -0.34 2.92
C ASN A 77 6.15 0.32 2.23
N PRO A 78 7.14 0.81 3.00
CA PRO A 78 8.35 1.41 2.47
C PRO A 78 9.04 0.61 1.35
N ARG A 79 8.91 -0.73 1.35
CA ARG A 79 9.48 -1.57 0.28
C ARG A 79 8.80 -1.42 -1.08
N VAL A 80 7.62 -0.81 -1.13
CA VAL A 80 6.83 -0.59 -2.37
C VAL A 80 6.32 0.85 -2.52
N ALA A 81 6.63 1.70 -1.55
CA ALA A 81 6.22 3.09 -1.56
C ALA A 81 7.00 3.88 -2.63
N PHE A 82 6.42 4.99 -3.07
CA PHE A 82 7.12 5.91 -3.96
C PHE A 82 8.06 6.82 -3.16
N TYR A 83 9.33 6.86 -3.55
CA TYR A 83 10.34 7.70 -2.92
C TYR A 83 10.67 8.96 -3.71
N GLY A 84 10.46 8.96 -5.02
CA GLY A 84 10.95 10.02 -5.92
C GLY A 84 12.10 9.50 -6.75
N THR A 85 13.22 9.17 -6.11
CA THR A 85 14.41 8.61 -6.75
C THR A 85 14.79 7.24 -6.19
N SER A 86 15.58 6.47 -6.95
CA SER A 86 16.12 5.19 -6.51
C SER A 86 17.11 5.34 -5.35
N GLU A 87 17.88 6.43 -5.31
CA GLU A 87 18.82 6.72 -4.22
C GLU A 87 18.08 7.00 -2.90
N GLU A 88 16.99 7.78 -2.96
CA GLU A 88 16.13 8.02 -1.78
C GLU A 88 15.48 6.71 -1.30
N GLN A 89 15.10 5.83 -2.23
CA GLN A 89 14.57 4.52 -1.89
C GLN A 89 15.63 3.66 -1.20
N GLU A 90 16.86 3.61 -1.71
CA GLU A 90 17.93 2.79 -1.15
C GLU A 90 18.41 3.30 0.21
N ALA A 91 18.54 4.62 0.36
CA ALA A 91 18.84 5.25 1.65
C ALA A 91 17.78 4.89 2.70
N VAL A 92 16.49 5.02 2.37
CA VAL A 92 15.44 4.65 3.32
C VAL A 92 15.42 3.16 3.56
N LEU A 93 15.53 2.31 2.53
CA LEU A 93 15.60 0.86 2.70
C LEU A 93 16.73 0.42 3.64
N SER A 94 17.87 1.13 3.61
CA SER A 94 19.02 0.87 4.49
C SER A 94 18.78 1.27 5.96
N GLU A 95 17.86 2.20 6.21
CA GLU A 95 17.49 2.70 7.55
C GLU A 95 16.25 2.01 8.14
N LEU A 96 15.54 1.18 7.35
CA LEU A 96 14.35 0.50 7.85
C LEU A 96 14.74 -0.62 8.82
N ASP A 97 14.37 -0.44 10.09
CA ASP A 97 14.42 -1.48 11.11
C ASP A 97 13.77 -2.80 10.67
N GLU A 98 14.27 -3.92 11.21
CA GLU A 98 13.78 -5.28 10.95
C GLU A 98 12.26 -5.48 11.25
N ASP A 99 11.65 -4.56 12.01
CA ASP A 99 10.25 -4.65 12.47
C ASP A 99 9.18 -4.27 11.44
N LEU A 100 9.57 -3.98 10.18
CA LEU A 100 8.56 -3.79 9.13
C LEU A 100 7.80 -5.08 8.85
N PRO A 101 6.45 -5.02 8.71
CA PRO A 101 5.69 -6.19 8.33
C PRO A 101 6.17 -6.69 6.97
N ALA A 102 6.48 -7.98 6.91
CA ALA A 102 6.83 -8.65 5.67
C ALA A 102 5.68 -8.48 4.65
N LEU A 103 6.05 -8.19 3.40
CA LEU A 103 5.09 -8.19 2.30
C LEU A 103 4.65 -9.62 2.03
N ASN A 104 3.41 -9.92 2.39
CA ASN A 104 2.78 -11.20 2.13
C ASN A 104 1.63 -11.00 1.14
N LEU A 105 2.03 -10.64 -0.09
CA LEU A 105 1.09 -10.47 -1.18
C LEU A 105 0.62 -11.85 -1.67
N PRO A 106 -0.67 -12.00 -2.05
CA PRO A 106 -1.17 -13.28 -2.52
C PRO A 106 -0.51 -13.64 -3.85
N LYS A 107 -0.20 -14.94 -4.02
CA LYS A 107 0.38 -15.46 -5.27
C LYS A 107 -0.52 -15.11 -6.46
N ILE A 108 0.10 -14.68 -7.55
CA ILE A 108 -0.60 -14.47 -8.81
C ILE A 108 -0.94 -15.86 -9.37
N PRO A 109 -2.21 -16.14 -9.73
CA PRO A 109 -2.56 -17.41 -10.35
C PRO A 109 -1.88 -17.53 -11.73
N GLY A 110 -1.10 -18.60 -11.93
CA GLY A 110 -0.34 -18.87 -13.16
C GLY A 110 1.19 -18.81 -13.04
N ASP A 111 1.72 -18.51 -11.85
CA ASP A 111 3.17 -18.48 -11.56
C ASP A 111 3.69 -19.84 -11.00
N GLY A 112 3.15 -20.95 -11.52
CA GLY A 112 3.49 -22.32 -11.12
C GLY A 112 4.14 -23.09 -12.26
#